data_AF-A0A535LLJ1-F1
#
_entry.id   AF-A0A535LLJ1-F1
#
_cell.length_a   1.000
_cell.length_b   1.000
_cell.length_c   1.000
_cell.angle_alpha   90.00
_cell.angle_beta   90.00
_cell.angle_gamma   90.00
#
_symmetry.space_group_name_H-M   'P 1'
#
loop_
_entity.id
_entity.type
_entity.pdbx_description
1 polymer ?
#
loop_
_entity_poly.entity_id
_entity_poly.type
_entity_poly.pdbx_seq_one_letter_code
_entity_poly.pdbx_strand_id
1 'polypeptide(L)'
;MHIRRLTRRTLLVVFPLLFALVFALVVQIRTASAASLIQLSSDPFTNSSSQHRTEVEPDTFSFGSTLVTAFQTGRIFNGGSSDIGWATSNNNGTTWTKGFLPGTTTFANPPGSFSAISDPSVAFDAAHNTWLILSLGITSNQTVVVSRSTDSGLGHTWSNPITVASGSLDKTWIVCDNTSTSPF
;
A
#
# COMPACT_ATOMS: atom_id res chain seq x y z
N MET A 1 58.62 -22.76 37.70
CA MET A 1 57.70 -22.37 36.60
C MET A 1 57.23 -23.65 35.89
N HIS A 2 56.09 -24.21 36.30
CA HIS A 2 55.59 -25.49 35.76
C HIS A 2 54.64 -25.23 34.58
N ILE A 3 55.10 -25.50 33.36
CA ILE A 3 54.26 -25.49 32.16
C ILE A 3 53.51 -26.83 32.11
N ARG A 4 52.23 -26.82 32.46
CA ARG A 4 51.34 -27.98 32.32
C ARG A 4 51.07 -28.21 30.83
N ARG A 5 51.67 -29.27 30.26
CA ARG A 5 51.35 -29.73 28.90
C ARG A 5 49.93 -30.29 28.87
N LEU A 6 49.03 -29.66 28.12
CA LEU A 6 47.73 -30.26 27.81
C LEU A 6 47.96 -31.57 27.05
N THR A 7 47.34 -32.65 27.51
CA THR A 7 47.46 -33.94 26.84
C THR A 7 46.60 -33.95 25.57
N ARG A 8 47.01 -34.75 24.58
CA ARG A 8 46.42 -34.85 23.23
C ARG A 8 44.90 -35.13 23.25
N ARG A 9 44.40 -35.75 24.33
CA ARG A 9 42.96 -36.00 24.57
C ARG A 9 42.18 -34.73 24.92
N THR A 10 42.81 -33.74 25.57
CA THR A 10 42.18 -32.46 25.91
C THR A 10 42.00 -31.60 24.65
N LEU A 11 42.93 -31.65 23.69
CA LEU A 11 42.82 -30.92 22.41
C LEU A 11 41.72 -31.47 21.48
N LEU A 12 41.45 -32.78 21.52
CA LEU A 12 40.44 -33.44 20.67
C LEU A 12 38.99 -33.14 21.09
N VAL A 13 38.77 -32.68 22.33
CA VAL A 13 37.44 -32.35 22.86
C VAL A 13 37.19 -30.84 22.83
N VAL A 14 38.22 -30.02 23.04
CA VAL A 14 38.09 -28.55 23.10
C VAL A 14 37.81 -27.93 21.73
N PHE A 15 38.40 -28.46 20.65
CA PHE A 15 38.19 -27.94 19.29
C PHE A 15 36.75 -28.10 18.75
N PRO A 16 36.09 -29.28 18.85
CA PRO A 16 34.70 -29.41 18.40
C PRO A 16 33.70 -28.66 19.27
N LEU A 17 33.97 -28.50 20.58
CA LEU A 17 33.16 -27.67 21.47
C LEU A 17 33.26 -26.17 21.13
N LEU A 18 34.45 -25.67 20.81
CA LEU A 18 34.62 -24.29 20.34
C LEU A 18 33.95 -24.07 18.98
N PHE A 19 34.07 -25.03 18.06
CA PHE A 19 33.43 -24.94 16.74
C PHE A 19 31.90 -24.98 16.85
N ALA A 20 31.33 -25.82 17.71
CA ALA A 20 29.90 -25.84 17.99
C ALA A 20 29.41 -24.55 18.67
N LEU A 21 30.22 -23.96 19.55
CA LEU A 21 29.89 -22.68 20.20
C LEU A 21 29.93 -21.51 19.21
N VAL A 22 30.92 -21.48 18.31
CA VAL A 22 31.02 -20.47 17.23
C VAL A 22 29.91 -20.66 16.20
N PHE A 23 29.58 -21.91 15.84
CA PHE A 23 28.47 -22.20 14.92
C PHE A 23 27.12 -21.80 15.54
N ALA A 24 26.90 -22.06 16.83
CA ALA A 24 25.73 -21.59 17.56
C ALA A 24 25.69 -20.05 17.70
N LEU A 25 26.83 -19.37 17.75
CA LEU A 25 26.91 -17.91 17.74
C LEU A 25 26.65 -17.31 16.34
N VAL A 26 26.99 -18.03 15.27
CA VAL A 26 26.74 -17.64 13.86
C VAL A 26 25.30 -17.92 13.45
N VAL A 27 24.63 -18.91 14.05
CA VAL A 27 23.16 -19.05 14.03
C VAL A 27 22.55 -18.05 15.02
N GLN A 28 22.86 -16.77 14.81
CA GLN A 28 22.04 -15.69 15.35
C GLN A 28 20.63 -15.90 14.81
N ILE A 29 19.76 -16.32 15.71
CA ILE A 29 18.32 -16.37 15.54
C ILE A 29 17.92 -15.02 14.95
N ARG A 30 17.55 -15.00 13.67
CA ARG A 30 16.78 -13.91 13.10
C ARG A 30 15.43 -13.98 13.80
N THR A 31 15.35 -13.45 15.02
CA THR A 31 14.06 -13.14 15.61
C THR A 31 13.44 -12.17 14.63
N ALA A 32 12.42 -12.62 13.90
CA ALA A 32 11.56 -11.71 13.18
C ALA A 32 11.03 -10.76 14.26
N SER A 33 11.61 -9.56 14.36
CA SER A 33 10.99 -8.48 15.09
C SER A 33 9.57 -8.43 14.57
N ALA A 34 8.57 -8.60 15.44
CA ALA A 34 7.22 -8.24 15.05
C ALA A 34 7.32 -6.81 14.52
N ALA A 35 7.11 -6.64 13.21
CA ALA A 35 7.19 -5.32 12.61
C ALA A 35 6.20 -4.44 13.39
N SER A 36 6.64 -3.26 13.83
CA SER A 36 5.74 -2.30 14.45
C SER A 36 4.57 -2.06 13.51
N LEU A 37 3.33 -2.30 13.96
CA LEU A 37 2.16 -2.05 13.15
C LEU A 37 2.03 -0.56 12.89
N ILE A 38 1.97 -0.17 11.62
CA ILE A 38 1.76 1.21 11.20
C ILE A 38 0.31 1.35 10.77
N GLN A 39 -0.41 2.30 11.39
CA GLN A 39 -1.79 2.59 11.01
C GLN A 39 -1.83 3.50 9.76
N LEU A 40 -2.12 2.89 8.61
CA LEU A 40 -2.18 3.58 7.32
C LEU A 40 -3.41 4.46 7.16
N SER A 41 -4.52 4.17 7.85
CA SER A 41 -5.74 4.97 7.79
C SER A 41 -6.69 4.68 8.96
N SER A 42 -7.70 5.54 9.08
CA SER A 42 -8.89 5.31 9.90
C SER A 42 -10.05 6.04 9.24
N ASP A 43 -11.14 5.32 8.99
CA ASP A 43 -12.40 5.85 8.48
C ASP A 43 -12.93 7.00 9.38
N PRO A 44 -13.03 8.24 8.85
CA PRO A 44 -13.54 9.39 9.58
C PRO A 44 -15.04 9.62 9.33
N PHE A 45 -15.68 8.86 8.45
CA PHE A 45 -17.03 9.15 7.98
C PHE A 45 -18.09 8.70 8.98
N THR A 46 -19.09 9.54 9.17
CA THR A 46 -20.19 9.33 10.14
C THR A 46 -21.57 9.44 9.49
N ASN A 47 -21.63 9.34 8.16
CA ASN A 47 -22.88 9.39 7.41
C ASN A 47 -23.71 8.14 7.68
N SER A 48 -25.02 8.31 7.88
CA SER A 48 -25.92 7.22 8.29
C SER A 48 -26.11 6.12 7.23
N SER A 49 -25.71 6.37 5.98
CA SER A 49 -25.74 5.39 4.91
C SER A 49 -24.57 4.40 4.94
N SER A 50 -23.57 4.60 5.80
CA SER A 50 -22.35 3.80 5.88
C SER A 50 -22.22 3.03 7.19
N GLN A 51 -21.51 1.91 7.12
CA GLN A 51 -20.96 1.22 8.27
C GLN A 51 -19.74 2.00 8.77
N HIS A 52 -19.78 2.44 10.03
CA HIS A 52 -18.69 3.21 10.61
C HIS A 52 -17.45 2.34 10.86
N ARG A 53 -16.28 2.94 10.73
CA ARG A 53 -14.97 2.30 10.97
C ARG A 53 -14.73 1.11 10.06
N THR A 54 -15.05 1.27 8.79
CA THR A 54 -14.83 0.24 7.78
C THR A 54 -13.87 0.71 6.69
N GLU A 55 -12.87 -0.12 6.43
CA GLU A 55 -11.94 0.04 5.32
C GLU A 55 -11.84 -1.33 4.63
N VAL A 56 -12.14 -1.39 3.33
CA VAL A 56 -12.29 -2.66 2.58
C VAL A 56 -11.74 -2.54 1.16
N GLU A 57 -11.59 -3.70 0.51
CA GLU A 57 -11.17 -3.83 -0.90
C GLU A 57 -9.92 -3.00 -1.24
N PRO A 58 -8.80 -3.22 -0.51
CA PRO A 58 -7.57 -2.50 -0.77
C PRO A 58 -6.90 -2.98 -2.05
N ASP A 59 -6.16 -2.07 -2.69
CA ASP A 59 -5.14 -2.38 -3.67
C ASP A 59 -3.81 -1.71 -3.28
N THR A 60 -2.69 -2.24 -3.77
CA THR A 60 -1.35 -1.71 -3.50
C THR A 60 -0.42 -1.95 -4.68
N PHE A 61 0.34 -0.93 -5.05
CA PHE A 61 1.37 -1.04 -6.08
C PHE A 61 2.69 -0.44 -5.60
N SER A 62 3.81 -1.04 -6.00
CA SER A 62 5.16 -0.59 -5.67
C SER A 62 5.97 -0.33 -6.93
N PHE A 63 6.66 0.81 -6.98
CA PHE A 63 7.63 1.13 -8.02
C PHE A 63 8.87 1.80 -7.38
N GLY A 64 10.02 1.14 -7.52
CA GLY A 64 11.23 1.53 -6.77
C GLY A 64 11.01 1.43 -5.26
N SER A 65 11.36 2.49 -4.52
CA SER A 65 11.14 2.59 -3.07
C SER A 65 9.77 3.14 -2.68
N THR A 66 8.93 3.47 -3.67
CA THR A 66 7.60 4.05 -3.45
C THR A 66 6.53 2.96 -3.47
N LEU A 67 5.66 2.99 -2.46
CA LEU A 67 4.47 2.15 -2.32
C LEU A 67 3.26 3.07 -2.21
N VAL A 68 2.22 2.81 -2.99
CA VAL A 68 0.92 3.48 -2.88
C VAL A 68 -0.15 2.43 -2.67
N THR A 69 -0.99 2.64 -1.66
CA THR A 69 -2.20 1.85 -1.42
C THR A 69 -3.43 2.73 -1.50
N ALA A 70 -4.54 2.14 -1.94
CA ALA A 70 -5.86 2.74 -1.94
C ALA A 70 -6.89 1.73 -1.43
N PHE A 71 -7.95 2.20 -0.79
CA PHE A 71 -8.98 1.34 -0.19
C PHE A 71 -10.30 2.11 -0.05
N GLN A 72 -11.41 1.39 -0.09
CA GLN A 72 -12.73 1.96 0.22
C GLN A 72 -12.79 2.33 1.70
N THR A 73 -13.39 3.47 2.03
CA THR A 73 -13.54 3.97 3.41
C THR A 73 -14.98 4.37 3.68
N GLY A 74 -15.56 3.86 4.78
CA GLY A 74 -16.96 4.09 5.12
C GLY A 74 -17.90 3.33 4.19
N ARG A 75 -17.84 1.98 4.23
CA ARG A 75 -18.62 1.07 3.39
C ARG A 75 -20.11 1.35 3.48
N ILE A 76 -20.74 1.67 2.36
CA ILE A 76 -22.18 1.97 2.27
C ILE A 76 -22.97 0.66 2.25
N PHE A 77 -24.10 0.61 2.96
CA PHE A 77 -24.92 -0.61 3.10
C PHE A 77 -25.37 -1.20 1.75
N ASN A 78 -25.63 -0.34 0.77
CA ASN A 78 -26.11 -0.72 -0.56
C ASN A 78 -25.01 -0.75 -1.64
N GLY A 79 -23.72 -0.74 -1.24
CA GLY A 79 -22.58 -0.86 -2.15
C GLY A 79 -21.75 0.42 -2.28
N GLY A 80 -20.46 0.24 -2.60
CA GLY A 80 -19.46 1.29 -2.60
C GLY A 80 -19.19 1.86 -1.22
N SER A 81 -18.55 3.03 -1.17
CA SER A 81 -18.06 3.64 0.06
C SER A 81 -18.20 5.16 0.04
N SER A 82 -18.06 5.77 1.22
CA SER A 82 -18.07 7.22 1.37
C SER A 82 -16.93 7.87 0.59
N ASP A 83 -15.74 7.28 0.56
CA ASP A 83 -14.63 7.76 -0.28
C ASP A 83 -13.56 6.68 -0.46
N ILE A 84 -12.60 6.94 -1.34
CA ILE A 84 -11.35 6.17 -1.44
C ILE A 84 -10.28 6.84 -0.58
N GLY A 85 -9.81 6.11 0.44
CA GLY A 85 -8.61 6.46 1.19
C GLY A 85 -7.35 6.02 0.46
N TRP A 86 -6.25 6.73 0.69
CA TRP A 86 -4.94 6.39 0.16
C TRP A 86 -3.86 6.54 1.23
N ALA A 87 -2.79 5.77 1.09
CA ALA A 87 -1.56 5.95 1.86
C ALA A 87 -0.34 5.65 0.99
N THR A 88 0.71 6.45 1.16
CA THR A 88 1.91 6.41 0.34
C THR A 88 3.16 6.46 1.20
N SER A 89 4.12 5.61 0.88
CA SER A 89 5.47 5.62 1.43
C SER A 89 6.48 5.74 0.31
N ASN A 90 7.43 6.67 0.39
CA ASN A 90 8.53 6.78 -0.59
C ASN A 90 9.85 6.16 -0.10
N ASN A 91 9.83 5.48 1.05
CA ASN A 91 11.02 4.95 1.72
C ASN A 91 10.82 3.51 2.20
N ASN A 92 10.36 2.65 1.29
CA ASN A 92 10.19 1.20 1.52
C ASN A 92 9.27 0.86 2.71
N GLY A 93 8.23 1.68 2.93
CA GLY A 93 7.25 1.46 4.00
C GLY A 93 7.67 1.98 5.38
N THR A 94 8.76 2.75 5.48
CA THR A 94 9.26 3.25 6.78
C THR A 94 8.37 4.37 7.34
N THR A 95 8.00 5.35 6.51
CA THR A 95 7.08 6.43 6.86
C THR A 95 5.98 6.56 5.81
N TRP A 96 4.81 7.02 6.24
CA TRP A 96 3.61 7.07 5.41
C TRP A 96 2.93 8.43 5.50
N THR A 97 2.52 8.95 4.34
CA THR A 97 1.57 10.05 4.18
C THR A 97 0.24 9.46 3.74
N LYS A 98 -0.88 10.01 4.18
CA LYS A 98 -2.22 9.45 3.93
C LYS A 98 -3.27 10.53 3.73
N GLY A 99 -4.39 10.16 3.13
CA GLY A 99 -5.54 11.04 2.94
C GLY A 99 -6.70 10.33 2.26
N PHE A 100 -7.63 11.14 1.76
CA PHE A 100 -8.79 10.69 0.98
C PHE A 100 -8.79 11.42 -0.37
N LEU A 101 -9.38 10.83 -1.41
CA LEU A 101 -9.38 11.41 -2.75
C LEU A 101 -10.36 12.59 -2.87
N PRO A 102 -9.94 13.73 -3.44
CA PRO A 102 -10.83 14.88 -3.60
C PRO A 102 -11.79 14.70 -4.77
N GLY A 103 -12.98 15.33 -4.69
CA GLY A 103 -13.89 15.47 -5.82
C GLY A 103 -14.53 14.17 -6.31
N THR A 104 -14.51 13.11 -5.50
CA THR A 104 -15.09 11.80 -5.81
C THR A 104 -16.59 11.77 -5.50
N THR A 105 -16.94 11.60 -4.23
CA THR A 105 -18.32 11.47 -3.77
C THR A 105 -18.83 12.77 -3.17
N THR A 106 -20.13 12.82 -2.88
CA THR A 106 -20.73 13.91 -2.09
C THR A 106 -20.19 14.00 -0.65
N PHE A 107 -19.50 12.96 -0.15
CA PHE A 107 -18.87 12.93 1.17
C PHE A 107 -17.40 13.37 1.16
N ALA A 108 -16.77 13.38 -0.02
CA ALA A 108 -15.38 13.77 -0.19
C ALA A 108 -15.15 15.26 0.09
N ASN A 109 -13.87 15.65 0.21
CA ASN A 109 -13.48 17.04 0.40
C ASN A 109 -12.35 17.47 -0.56
N PRO A 110 -12.59 18.43 -1.49
CA PRO A 110 -13.90 19.00 -1.83
C PRO A 110 -14.89 17.92 -2.33
N PRO A 111 -16.21 18.17 -2.24
CA PRO A 111 -17.21 17.19 -2.65
C PRO A 111 -17.23 17.02 -4.17
N GLY A 112 -17.45 15.77 -4.58
CA GLY A 112 -17.75 15.36 -5.96
C GLY A 112 -19.23 15.11 -6.19
N SER A 113 -19.53 14.36 -7.25
CA SER A 113 -20.90 14.11 -7.71
C SER A 113 -21.38 12.67 -7.53
N PHE A 114 -20.48 11.72 -7.23
CA PHE A 114 -20.86 10.32 -7.04
C PHE A 114 -21.59 10.13 -5.71
N SER A 115 -22.61 9.28 -5.69
CA SER A 115 -23.30 8.94 -4.44
C SER A 115 -22.50 7.96 -3.58
N ALA A 116 -21.60 7.20 -4.22
CA ALA A 116 -20.67 6.28 -3.61
C ALA A 116 -19.51 6.00 -4.60
N ILE A 117 -18.40 5.48 -4.10
CA ILE A 117 -17.24 5.08 -4.92
C ILE A 117 -16.70 3.73 -4.46
N SER A 118 -16.19 2.92 -5.39
CA SER A 118 -15.77 1.53 -5.11
C SER A 118 -14.51 1.15 -5.89
N ASP A 119 -14.02 -0.05 -5.61
CA ASP A 119 -13.08 -0.80 -6.45
C ASP A 119 -11.80 -0.01 -6.81
N PRO A 120 -11.04 0.50 -5.82
CA PRO A 120 -9.81 1.20 -6.13
C PRO A 120 -8.77 0.25 -6.73
N SER A 121 -8.02 0.74 -7.73
CA SER A 121 -6.85 0.05 -8.28
C SER A 121 -5.72 1.06 -8.54
N VAL A 122 -4.50 0.71 -8.17
CA VAL A 122 -3.33 1.58 -8.16
C VAL A 122 -2.36 1.18 -9.26
N ALA A 123 -1.88 2.16 -10.03
CA ALA A 123 -0.79 1.96 -10.98
C ALA A 123 0.21 3.11 -10.92
N PHE A 124 1.43 2.84 -11.35
CA PHE A 124 2.41 3.87 -11.66
C PHE A 124 2.60 3.97 -13.16
N ASP A 125 2.55 5.17 -13.69
CA ASP A 125 2.84 5.51 -15.09
C ASP A 125 4.25 6.10 -15.17
N ALA A 126 5.22 5.28 -15.58
CA ALA A 126 6.62 5.67 -15.64
C ALA A 126 6.89 6.70 -16.76
N ALA A 127 6.14 6.66 -17.87
CA ALA A 127 6.32 7.61 -18.97
C ALA A 127 6.00 9.04 -18.53
N HIS A 128 5.02 9.21 -17.65
CA HIS A 128 4.62 10.51 -17.11
C HIS A 128 5.04 10.74 -15.66
N ASN A 129 5.82 9.83 -15.06
CA ASN A 129 6.22 9.86 -13.65
C ASN A 129 5.03 10.20 -12.72
N THR A 130 3.93 9.47 -12.86
CA THR A 130 2.64 9.80 -12.22
C THR A 130 2.01 8.56 -11.59
N TRP A 131 1.54 8.67 -10.35
CA TRP A 131 0.69 7.64 -9.73
C TRP A 131 -0.77 7.84 -10.14
N LEU A 132 -1.47 6.72 -10.33
CA LEU A 132 -2.87 6.64 -10.73
C LEU A 132 -3.63 5.84 -9.69
N ILE A 133 -4.79 6.36 -9.27
CA ILE A 133 -5.80 5.57 -8.57
C ILE A 133 -7.05 5.57 -9.44
N LEU A 134 -7.34 4.42 -10.02
CA LEU A 134 -8.59 4.13 -10.69
C LEU A 134 -9.66 3.80 -9.65
N SER A 135 -10.92 4.14 -9.91
CA SER A 135 -12.07 3.75 -9.07
C SER A 135 -13.37 3.66 -9.89
N LEU A 136 -14.37 2.98 -9.33
CA LEU A 136 -15.72 2.91 -9.87
C LEU A 136 -16.64 3.92 -9.15
N GLY A 137 -16.98 5.01 -9.83
CA GLY A 137 -17.99 5.97 -9.38
C GLY A 137 -19.40 5.42 -9.58
N ILE A 138 -20.21 5.47 -8.52
CA ILE A 138 -21.59 4.95 -8.52
C ILE A 138 -22.56 6.10 -8.79
N THR A 139 -23.30 5.98 -9.90
CA THR A 139 -24.47 6.80 -10.27
C THR A 139 -25.57 5.90 -10.86
N SER A 140 -26.56 6.47 -11.57
CA SER A 140 -27.51 5.69 -12.38
C SER A 140 -26.84 4.82 -13.43
N ASN A 141 -25.71 5.27 -13.99
CA ASN A 141 -24.78 4.46 -14.79
C ASN A 141 -23.41 4.45 -14.11
N GLN A 142 -22.75 3.30 -14.02
CA GLN A 142 -21.43 3.26 -13.40
C GLN A 142 -20.41 4.01 -14.27
N THR A 143 -19.44 4.64 -13.61
CA THR A 143 -18.39 5.42 -14.26
C THR A 143 -17.03 4.94 -13.77
N VAL A 144 -16.13 4.56 -14.69
CA VAL A 144 -14.72 4.38 -14.33
C VAL A 144 -14.05 5.74 -14.32
N VAL A 145 -13.40 6.06 -13.22
CA VAL A 145 -12.65 7.30 -13.06
C VAL A 145 -11.21 7.05 -12.65
N VAL A 146 -10.32 7.99 -12.96
CA VAL A 146 -8.91 7.97 -12.55
C VAL A 146 -8.55 9.29 -11.87
N SER A 147 -8.04 9.22 -10.65
CA SER A 147 -7.37 10.32 -9.96
C SER A 147 -5.87 10.21 -10.18
N ARG A 148 -5.22 11.33 -10.54
CA ARG A 148 -3.79 11.38 -10.85
C ARG A 148 -3.05 12.10 -9.75
N SER A 149 -1.86 11.60 -9.40
CA SER A 149 -0.95 12.33 -8.53
C SER A 149 -0.54 13.65 -9.17
N THR A 150 -0.53 14.73 -8.40
CA THR A 150 -0.19 16.09 -8.86
C THR A 150 1.20 16.55 -8.41
N ASP A 151 1.93 15.68 -7.72
CA ASP A 151 3.24 15.92 -7.11
C ASP A 151 4.36 15.05 -7.70
N SER A 152 4.29 14.80 -9.02
CA SER A 152 5.39 14.24 -9.82
C SER A 152 6.03 12.96 -9.23
N GLY A 153 5.22 11.90 -9.08
CA GLY A 153 5.71 10.57 -8.72
C GLY A 153 5.84 10.34 -7.21
N LEU A 154 5.47 11.33 -6.38
CA LEU A 154 5.47 11.19 -4.93
C LEU A 154 4.22 10.49 -4.39
N GLY A 155 3.03 10.73 -4.95
CA GLY A 155 1.81 10.02 -4.53
C GLY A 155 1.15 10.59 -3.27
N HIS A 156 1.36 11.87 -2.95
CA HIS A 156 0.82 12.53 -1.75
C HIS A 156 -0.30 13.53 -2.03
N THR A 157 -0.41 14.05 -3.24
CA THR A 157 -1.50 14.95 -3.64
C THR A 157 -2.16 14.46 -4.91
N TRP A 158 -3.49 14.55 -4.96
CA TRP A 158 -4.29 13.94 -6.01
C TRP A 158 -5.19 14.97 -6.68
N SER A 159 -5.40 14.83 -7.98
CA SER A 159 -6.37 15.61 -8.74
C SER A 159 -7.79 15.16 -8.43
N ASN A 160 -8.78 15.98 -8.79
CA ASN A 160 -10.14 15.49 -8.98
C ASN A 160 -10.15 14.34 -10.01
N PRO A 161 -11.11 13.40 -9.92
CA PRO A 161 -11.20 12.26 -10.81
C PRO A 161 -11.55 12.67 -12.25
N ILE A 162 -10.96 11.97 -13.21
CA ILE A 162 -11.27 12.08 -14.64
C ILE A 162 -12.02 10.83 -15.09
N THR A 163 -13.18 11.00 -15.73
CA THR A 163 -13.93 9.88 -16.33
C THR A 163 -13.19 9.28 -17.53
N VAL A 164 -12.95 7.97 -17.49
CA VAL A 164 -12.31 7.22 -18.59
C VAL A 164 -13.27 6.26 -19.29
N ALA A 165 -14.35 5.84 -18.61
CA ALA A 165 -15.42 5.05 -19.22
C ALA A 165 -16.74 5.21 -18.47
N SER A 166 -17.87 4.93 -19.14
CA SER A 166 -19.20 4.90 -18.55
C SER A 166 -20.05 3.80 -19.18
N GLY A 167 -20.99 3.23 -18.43
CA GLY A 167 -21.89 2.18 -18.91
C GLY A 167 -22.31 1.19 -17.82
N SER A 168 -22.64 -0.04 -18.23
CA SER A 168 -22.87 -1.17 -17.32
C SER A 168 -21.52 -1.77 -16.92
N LEU A 169 -20.88 -1.17 -15.93
CA LEU A 169 -19.53 -1.50 -15.47
C LEU A 169 -19.57 -2.04 -14.04
N ASP A 170 -18.65 -2.92 -13.70
CA ASP A 170 -18.56 -3.54 -12.38
C ASP A 170 -17.11 -3.45 -11.88
N LYS A 171 -16.33 -4.53 -11.95
CA LYS A 171 -14.94 -4.55 -11.49
C LYS A 171 -14.01 -3.84 -12.47
N THR A 172 -13.20 -2.95 -11.94
CA THR A 172 -12.21 -2.17 -12.71
C THR A 172 -10.80 -2.44 -12.22
N TRP A 173 -9.81 -2.32 -13.11
CA TRP A 173 -8.39 -2.56 -12.83
C TRP A 173 -7.54 -1.69 -13.77
N ILE A 174 -6.39 -1.21 -13.29
CA ILE A 174 -5.42 -0.46 -14.10
C ILE A 174 -3.99 -0.98 -13.90
N VAL A 175 -3.20 -0.96 -14.98
CA VAL A 175 -1.75 -1.19 -14.94
C VAL A 175 -1.10 -0.44 -16.11
N CYS A 176 0.16 -0.04 -15.95
CA CYS A 176 0.97 0.55 -17.01
C CYS A 176 2.17 -0.35 -17.33
N ASP A 177 2.56 -0.42 -18.60
CA ASP A 177 3.86 -0.99 -18.98
C ASP A 177 4.96 0.01 -18.61
N ASN A 178 5.71 -0.32 -17.56
CA ASN A 178 6.79 0.52 -17.04
C ASN A 178 8.17 0.08 -17.54
N THR A 179 8.25 -0.77 -18.56
CA THR A 179 9.54 -1.17 -19.12
C THR A 179 10.16 -0.03 -19.92
N SER A 180 11.49 0.09 -19.89
CA SER A 180 12.22 1.07 -20.69
C SER A 180 12.14 0.81 -22.21
N THR A 181 11.56 -0.33 -22.59
CA THR A 181 11.33 -0.74 -23.98
C THR A 181 9.91 -0.45 -24.45
N SER A 182 9.03 0.04 -23.57
CA SER A 182 7.71 0.52 -23.98
C SER A 182 7.88 1.62 -25.04
N PRO A 183 7.16 1.54 -26.18
CA PRO A 183 7.15 2.61 -27.18
C PRO A 183 6.21 3.77 -26.79
N PHE A 184 5.47 3.62 -25.68
CA PHE A 184 4.54 4.59 -25.11
C PHE A 184 5.10 5.19 -23.84
#